data_AF-A0A925AQE5-F1
#
_entry.id   AF-A0A925AQE5-F1
#
_cell.length_a   1.000
_cell.length_b   1.000
_cell.length_c   1.000
_cell.angle_alpha   90.00
_cell.angle_beta   90.00
_cell.angle_gamma   90.00
#
_symmetry.space_group_name_H-M   'P 1'
#
loop_
_entity.id
_entity.type
_entity.pdbx_description
1 polymer ?
#
loop_
_entity_poly.entity_id
_entity_poly.type
_entity_poly.pdbx_seq_one_letter_code
_entity_poly.pdbx_strand_id
1 'polypeptide(L)' 'AYRNKPLTDAQKQRNRQHSGIRSMVERVLGVLKLHYGMGQARYLGLVRHFTRFGLLCMAYNLKRGMAIQRDLQTR' A
#
# COMPACT_ATOMS: atom_id res chain seq x y z
N ALA A 1 22.21 -10.70 11.49
CA ALA A 1 22.30 -9.73 10.38
C ALA A 1 22.57 -8.34 10.96
N TYR A 2 23.60 -7.63 10.49
CA TYR A 2 23.96 -6.29 11.00
C TYR A 2 23.30 -5.20 10.14
N ARG A 3 22.83 -4.12 10.77
CA ARG A 3 22.15 -3.00 10.09
C ARG A 3 23.17 -2.18 9.27
N ASN A 4 22.72 -1.46 8.23
CA ASN A 4 23.55 -0.57 7.40
C ASN A 4 24.67 -1.24 6.59
N LYS A 5 24.60 -2.55 6.31
CA LYS A 5 25.52 -3.18 5.35
C LYS A 5 25.25 -2.64 3.93
N PRO A 6 26.28 -2.22 3.18
CA PRO A 6 26.10 -1.74 1.81
C PRO A 6 25.48 -2.84 0.94
N LEU A 7 24.52 -2.45 0.11
CA LEU A 7 23.87 -3.34 -0.85
C LEU A 7 24.84 -3.74 -1.95
N THR A 8 24.87 -5.03 -2.28
CA THR A 8 25.57 -5.51 -3.49
C THR A 8 24.84 -5.02 -4.74
N ASP A 9 25.53 -4.99 -5.89
CA ASP A 9 24.92 -4.48 -7.12
C ASP A 9 23.76 -5.35 -7.62
N ALA A 10 23.83 -6.67 -7.40
CA ALA A 10 22.71 -7.58 -7.64
C ALA A 10 21.49 -7.23 -6.76
N GLN A 11 21.71 -6.90 -5.47
CA GLN A 11 20.64 -6.47 -4.57
C GLN A 11 20.04 -5.12 -4.98
N LYS A 12 20.88 -4.16 -5.41
CA LYS A 12 20.41 -2.87 -5.94
C LYS A 12 19.56 -3.08 -7.19
N GLN A 13 20.00 -3.95 -8.11
CA GLN A 13 19.27 -4.22 -9.34
C GLN A 13 17.91 -4.85 -9.05
N ARG A 14 17.84 -5.83 -8.14
CA ARG A 14 16.57 -6.41 -7.67
C ARG A 14 15.68 -5.36 -7.01
N ASN A 15 16.24 -4.48 -6.17
CA ASN A 15 15.49 -3.40 -5.54
C ASN A 15 14.91 -2.43 -6.57
N ARG A 16 15.65 -2.09 -7.63
CA ARG A 16 15.17 -1.25 -8.74
C ARG A 16 13.99 -1.91 -9.45
N GLN A 17 14.07 -3.19 -9.77
CA GLN A 17 12.99 -3.95 -10.41
C GLN A 17 11.70 -3.92 -9.59
N HIS A 18 11.79 -4.09 -8.25
CA HIS A 18 10.61 -4.09 -7.39
C HIS A 18 10.14 -2.69 -6.96
N SER A 19 10.91 -1.63 -7.23
CA SER A 19 10.65 -0.28 -6.71
C SER A 19 9.30 0.26 -7.17
N GLY A 20 8.93 0.05 -8.44
CA GLY A 20 7.65 0.53 -8.99
C GLY A 20 6.44 -0.09 -8.28
N ILE A 21 6.44 -1.42 -8.14
CA ILE A 21 5.38 -2.16 -7.43
C ILE A 21 5.33 -1.71 -5.96
N ARG A 22 6.50 -1.58 -5.33
CA ARG A 22 6.60 -1.14 -3.93
C ARG A 22 6.01 0.25 -3.74
N SER A 23 6.34 1.21 -4.60
CA SER A 23 5.80 2.58 -4.54
C SER A 23 4.28 2.59 -4.64
N MET A 24 3.70 1.79 -5.54
CA MET A 24 2.25 1.66 -5.67
C MET A 24 1.58 1.09 -4.42
N VAL A 25 2.12 0.00 -3.88
CA VAL A 25 1.58 -0.66 -2.67
C VAL A 25 1.76 0.23 -1.44
N GLU A 26 2.93 0.82 -1.25
CA GLU A 26 3.24 1.71 -0.12
C GLU A 26 2.35 2.95 -0.12
N ARG A 27 1.98 3.49 -1.29
CA ARG A 27 1.01 4.59 -1.38
C ARG A 27 -0.34 4.21 -0.81
N VAL A 28 -0.87 3.04 -1.17
CA VAL A 28 -2.14 2.54 -0.64
C VAL A 28 -2.03 2.32 0.86
N LEU A 29 -1.00 1.62 1.32
CA LEU A 29 -0.76 1.39 2.75
C LEU A 29 -0.60 2.70 3.54
N GLY A 30 0.08 3.69 2.97
CA GLY A 30 0.23 5.02 3.54
C GLY A 30 -1.12 5.71 3.72
N VAL A 31 -1.98 5.69 2.70
CA VAL A 31 -3.34 6.23 2.79
C VAL A 31 -4.16 5.49 3.85
N LEU A 32 -4.08 4.16 3.92
CA LEU A 32 -4.77 3.37 4.93
C LEU A 32 -4.32 3.73 6.35
N LYS A 33 -3.02 3.90 6.56
CA LYS A 33 -2.47 4.28 7.86
C LYS A 33 -2.84 5.71 8.25
N LEU A 34 -2.66 6.66 7.34
CA LEU A 34 -2.82 8.09 7.59
C LEU A 34 -4.30 8.51 7.68
N HIS A 35 -5.14 8.07 6.74
CA HIS A 35 -6.51 8.55 6.63
C HIS A 35 -7.56 7.59 7.19
N TYR A 36 -7.28 6.29 7.22
CA TYR A 36 -8.24 5.27 7.69
C TYR A 36 -7.91 4.70 9.09
N GLY A 37 -6.96 5.31 9.80
CA GLY A 37 -6.58 4.92 11.16
C GLY A 37 -6.09 3.46 11.25
N MET A 38 -5.42 2.98 10.20
CA MET A 38 -4.85 1.63 10.11
C MET A 38 -3.39 1.58 10.60
N GLY A 39 -2.95 2.59 11.36
CA GLY A 39 -1.61 2.61 11.96
C GLY A 39 -1.38 1.51 13.00
N GLN A 40 -2.44 0.92 13.54
CA GLN A 40 -2.40 -0.13 14.56
C GLN A 40 -3.47 -1.21 14.31
N ALA A 41 -3.15 -2.46 14.62
CA ALA A 41 -4.09 -3.58 14.57
C ALA A 41 -5.00 -3.57 15.82
N ARG A 42 -6.06 -2.77 15.77
CA ARG A 42 -6.97 -2.54 16.93
C ARG A 42 -7.84 -3.74 17.31
N TYR A 43 -8.01 -4.73 16.43
CA TYR A 43 -8.92 -5.85 16.65
C TYR A 43 -8.16 -7.07 17.17
N LEU A 44 -8.68 -7.68 18.23
CA LEU A 44 -8.21 -8.98 18.69
C LEU A 44 -8.63 -10.07 17.69
N GLY A 45 -7.64 -10.65 17.02
CA GLY A 45 -7.82 -11.75 16.06
C GLY A 45 -7.51 -11.36 14.61
N LEU A 46 -6.75 -12.23 13.94
CA LEU A 46 -6.32 -12.05 12.55
C LEU A 46 -7.50 -11.90 11.59
N VAL A 47 -8.56 -12.69 11.78
CA VAL A 47 -9.75 -12.67 10.91
C VAL A 47 -10.39 -11.28 10.91
N ARG A 48 -10.64 -10.69 12.09
CA ARG A 48 -11.28 -9.37 12.20
C ARG A 48 -10.41 -8.27 11.59
N HIS A 49 -9.10 -8.34 11.80
CA HIS A 49 -8.17 -7.39 11.19
C HIS A 49 -8.14 -7.54 9.67
N PHE A 50 -8.10 -8.77 9.16
CA PHE A 50 -8.11 -9.07 7.73
C PHE A 50 -9.41 -8.60 7.06
N THR A 51 -10.56 -8.84 7.68
CA THR A 51 -11.86 -8.33 7.20
C THR A 51 -11.84 -6.80 7.12
N ARG A 52 -11.41 -6.11 8.17
CA ARG A 52 -11.29 -4.63 8.14
C ARG A 52 -10.35 -4.17 7.04
N PHE A 53 -9.18 -4.80 6.92
CA PHE A 53 -8.21 -4.46 5.88
C PHE A 53 -8.80 -4.63 4.48
N GLY A 54 -9.48 -5.76 4.21
CA GLY A 54 -10.16 -6.02 2.94
C GLY A 54 -11.22 -4.97 2.61
N LEU A 55 -12.08 -4.63 3.58
CA LEU A 55 -13.10 -3.58 3.41
C LEU A 55 -12.48 -2.22 3.09
N LEU A 56 -11.39 -1.85 3.77
CA LEU A 56 -10.67 -0.60 3.51
C LEU A 56 -10.03 -0.58 2.12
N CYS A 57 -9.48 -1.71 1.66
CA CYS A 57 -8.96 -1.84 0.30
C CYS A 57 -10.07 -1.67 -0.75
N MET A 58 -11.24 -2.27 -0.54
CA MET A 58 -12.40 -2.10 -1.42
C MET A 58 -12.85 -0.63 -1.48
N ALA A 59 -12.99 0.02 -0.32
CA ALA A 59 -13.37 1.43 -0.24
C ALA A 59 -12.35 2.34 -0.94
N TYR A 60 -11.05 2.08 -0.75
CA TYR A 60 -9.98 2.80 -1.44
C TYR A 60 -10.08 2.63 -2.97
N ASN A 61 -10.28 1.40 -3.44
CA ASN A 61 -10.41 1.10 -4.87
C ASN A 61 -11.62 1.80 -5.49
N LEU A 62 -12.76 1.81 -4.80
CA LEU A 62 -13.97 2.54 -5.26
C LEU A 62 -13.69 4.05 -5.38
N LYS A 63 -13.11 4.67 -4.35
CA LYS A 63 -12.73 6.09 -4.39
C LYS A 63 -11.75 6.39 -5.53
N ARG A 64 -10.76 5.53 -5.74
CA ARG A 64 -9.77 5.67 -6.81
C ARG A 64 -10.41 5.48 -8.19
N GLY A 65 -11.30 4.51 -8.35
CA GLY A 65 -12.06 4.27 -9.57
C GLY A 65 -12.88 5.48 -9.98
N MET A 66 -13.60 6.10 -9.05
CA MET A 66 -14.34 7.34 -9.33
C MET A 66 -13.43 8.51 -9.74
N ALA A 67 -12.22 8.61 -9.17
CA ALA A 67 -11.26 9.63 -9.56
C ALA A 67 -10.72 9.39 -10.98
N ILE A 68 -10.45 8.13 -11.33
CA ILE A 68 -10.03 7.74 -12.68
C ILE A 68 -11.16 8.00 -13.69
N GLN A 69 -12.40 7.64 -13.37
CA GLN A 69 -13.54 7.90 -14.24
C GLN A 69 -13.72 9.39 -14.52
N ARG A 70 -13.57 10.25 -13.50
CA ARG A 70 -13.61 11.72 -13.67
C ARG A 70 -12.48 12.22 -14.57
N ASP A 71 -11.26 11.71 -14.40
CA ASP A 71 -10.13 12.06 -15.26
C ASP A 71 -10.39 11.67 -16.72
N LEU A 72 -10.96 10.49 -16.95
CA LEU A 72 -11.32 10.03 -18.29
C LEU A 72 -12.44 10.86 -18.94
N GLN A 73 -13.39 11.38 -18.15
CA GLN A 73 -14.48 12.24 -18.65
C GLN A 73 -14.02 13.67 -18.96
N THR A 74 -12.89 14.10 -18.39
CA THR A 74 -12.34 15.46 -18.57
C THR A 74 -11.36 15.54 -19.74
N ARG A 75 -10.93 14.39 -20.27
CA ARG A 75 -10.06 14.27 -21.45
C ARG A 75 -10.90 14.15 -22.72
#